data_AF-A0A2H5YX11-F1
#
_entry.id   AF-A0A2H5YX11-F1
#
_cell.length_a   1.000
_cell.length_b   1.000
_cell.length_c   1.000
_cell.angle_alpha   90.00
_cell.angle_beta   90.00
_cell.angle_gamma   90.00
#
_symmetry.space_group_name_H-M   'P 1'
#
loop_
_entity.id
_entity.type
_entity.pdbx_description
1 polymer ?
#
loop_
_entity_poly.entity_id
_entity_poly.type
_entity_poly.pdbx_seq_one_letter_code
_entity_poly.pdbx_strand_id
1 'polypeptide(L)'
;MRWLVGLTVLGLFVSLAARPLEATSAQAAPSIVYFPATGHHLAEPFLSFWRSHGGLRIFGYPLSEAHEREGLLVQYFERARMEAPSGCWGHADCPVQLTRIAALLTAGRIDPAFAPLSLQTPPPETPLRRFFPETGHFLSYGFLRFWLRNGGLPVFGYPISEELSEVDPVTGQTLTVQYFERARFEWHPEALGTLWEVQLGRLGAELALRDGIDTRPVPRQDGVPDYDPALFPRSFRLPVLMYHDVGEPAARYRIPLWRLEQQLDWLLANGYVTISLEQAFEALLADGPLPERAIVITFDDGTRSQLAAARALAVRNMTATFFVVPGRSALGPAELRELRTMGHEIGSHSVTHRALTRLDDGAVRWEALASRQQLEEWLGEPVRFFAYPGGEWDSRVAAIVALTGYHGAMAAWGGTRWTRERRWAEPRIEIDGRFALDRFAWYVERF
;
A
#
# COMPACT_ATOMS: atom_id res chain seq x y z
N MET A 1 -11.63 89.46 -3.20
CA MET A 1 -11.27 89.01 -4.57
C MET A 1 -10.35 87.82 -4.46
N ARG A 2 -10.85 86.62 -4.81
CA ARG A 2 -10.17 85.34 -5.13
C ARG A 2 -10.96 84.16 -4.54
N TRP A 3 -11.66 83.48 -5.45
CA TRP A 3 -12.24 82.16 -5.29
C TRP A 3 -11.12 81.11 -5.28
N LEU A 4 -11.21 80.11 -4.41
CA LEU A 4 -10.42 78.88 -4.49
C LEU A 4 -11.39 77.70 -4.48
N VAL A 5 -11.36 76.98 -5.60
CA VAL A 5 -12.15 75.79 -5.92
C VAL A 5 -11.57 74.59 -5.17
N GLY A 6 -12.38 73.90 -4.37
CA GLY A 6 -12.07 72.57 -3.85
C GLY A 6 -12.68 71.51 -4.76
N LEU A 7 -11.84 70.74 -5.46
CA LEU A 7 -12.24 69.56 -6.22
C LEU A 7 -12.23 68.34 -5.28
N THR A 8 -13.40 67.77 -5.00
CA THR A 8 -13.54 66.49 -4.30
C THR A 8 -13.53 65.37 -5.33
N VAL A 9 -12.48 64.54 -5.35
CA VAL A 9 -12.44 63.32 -6.17
C VAL A 9 -13.20 62.22 -5.44
N LEU A 10 -14.37 61.85 -6.00
CA LEU A 10 -15.17 60.72 -5.54
C LEU A 10 -14.63 59.43 -6.20
N GLY A 11 -13.94 58.59 -5.45
CA GLY A 11 -13.48 57.27 -5.92
C GLY A 11 -14.63 56.27 -5.97
N LEU A 12 -15.02 55.83 -7.17
CA LEU A 12 -15.92 54.68 -7.36
C LEU A 12 -15.17 53.39 -6.99
N PHE A 13 -15.54 52.76 -5.88
CA PHE A 13 -15.19 51.37 -5.59
C PHE A 13 -16.17 50.45 -6.32
N VAL A 14 -15.73 49.84 -7.43
CA VAL A 14 -16.42 48.70 -8.03
C VAL A 14 -16.10 47.47 -7.19
N SER A 15 -17.05 47.07 -6.35
CA SER A 15 -17.03 45.79 -5.65
C SER A 15 -17.20 44.66 -6.67
N LEU A 16 -16.11 43.98 -7.02
CA LEU A 16 -16.18 42.65 -7.61
C LEU A 16 -16.63 41.68 -6.51
N ALA A 17 -17.94 41.49 -6.40
CA ALA A 17 -18.51 40.41 -5.61
C ALA A 17 -18.01 39.09 -6.20
N ALA A 18 -17.07 38.44 -5.51
CA ALA A 18 -16.67 37.07 -5.80
C ALA A 18 -17.92 36.19 -5.71
N ARG A 19 -18.35 35.64 -6.84
CA ARG A 19 -19.39 34.61 -6.83
C ARG A 19 -18.85 33.44 -6.01
N PRO A 20 -19.60 32.94 -5.00
CA PRO A 20 -19.20 31.72 -4.34
C PRO A 20 -19.11 30.62 -5.39
N LEU A 21 -17.97 29.91 -5.43
CA LEU A 21 -17.87 28.64 -6.12
C LEU A 21 -18.99 27.77 -5.57
N GLU A 22 -19.98 27.47 -6.42
CA GLU A 22 -20.95 26.41 -6.14
C GLU A 22 -20.12 25.15 -5.86
N ALA A 23 -20.16 24.68 -4.60
CA ALA A 23 -19.66 23.38 -4.26
C ALA A 23 -20.48 22.39 -5.08
N THR A 24 -19.89 21.83 -6.13
CA THR A 24 -20.44 20.68 -6.85
C THR A 24 -20.78 19.65 -5.78
N SER A 25 -22.07 19.33 -5.62
CA SER A 25 -22.50 18.24 -4.76
C SER A 25 -21.69 17.01 -5.16
N ALA A 26 -20.87 16.48 -4.26
CA ALA A 26 -20.12 15.26 -4.53
C ALA A 26 -21.12 14.19 -4.97
N GLN A 27 -21.06 13.80 -6.24
CA GLN A 27 -21.93 12.78 -6.79
C GLN A 27 -21.68 11.50 -5.99
N ALA A 28 -22.74 10.85 -5.51
CA ALA A 28 -22.60 9.61 -4.77
C ALA A 28 -21.84 8.58 -5.61
N ALA A 29 -20.90 7.87 -5.00
CA ALA A 29 -20.14 6.84 -5.69
C ALA A 29 -21.09 5.77 -6.27
N PRO A 30 -20.80 5.23 -7.46
CA PRO A 30 -21.68 4.25 -8.10
C PRO A 30 -21.72 2.93 -7.31
N SER A 31 -22.90 2.31 -7.22
CA SER A 31 -23.10 0.99 -6.58
C SER A 31 -22.87 -0.19 -7.53
N ILE A 32 -22.55 0.10 -8.80
CA ILE A 32 -22.24 -0.86 -9.85
C ILE A 32 -21.25 -0.23 -10.82
N VAL A 33 -20.29 -1.02 -11.30
CA VAL A 33 -19.30 -0.62 -12.31
C VAL A 33 -19.16 -1.73 -13.34
N TYR A 34 -18.70 -1.37 -14.54
CA TYR A 34 -18.36 -2.31 -15.60
C TYR A 34 -16.85 -2.44 -15.74
N PHE A 35 -16.32 -3.65 -15.91
CA PHE A 35 -14.91 -3.87 -16.19
C PHE A 35 -14.71 -4.20 -17.67
N PRO A 36 -14.29 -3.23 -18.52
CA PRO A 36 -14.09 -3.49 -19.95
C PRO A 36 -13.07 -4.58 -20.26
N ALA A 37 -12.11 -4.81 -19.36
CA ALA A 37 -11.07 -5.83 -19.50
C ALA A 37 -11.62 -7.27 -19.60
N THR A 38 -12.73 -7.56 -18.91
CA THR A 38 -13.38 -8.88 -18.93
C THR A 38 -14.81 -8.85 -19.43
N GLY A 39 -15.40 -7.66 -19.52
CA GLY A 39 -16.76 -7.43 -19.95
C GLY A 39 -17.82 -7.84 -18.93
N HIS A 40 -17.52 -7.71 -17.63
CA HIS A 40 -18.43 -8.07 -16.54
C HIS A 40 -18.66 -6.90 -15.58
N HIS A 41 -19.81 -6.89 -14.94
CA HIS A 41 -20.17 -5.90 -13.94
C HIS A 41 -19.76 -6.35 -12.54
N LEU A 42 -19.51 -5.38 -11.67
CA LEU A 42 -19.34 -5.60 -10.24
C LEU A 42 -20.26 -4.66 -9.49
N ALA A 43 -21.19 -5.22 -8.72
CA ALA A 43 -22.19 -4.47 -7.96
C ALA A 43 -22.11 -4.81 -6.47
N GLU A 44 -22.84 -4.06 -5.65
CA GLU A 44 -22.98 -4.37 -4.22
C GLU A 44 -23.63 -5.75 -3.98
N PRO A 45 -23.19 -6.49 -2.94
CA PRO A 45 -22.20 -6.11 -1.93
C PRO A 45 -20.74 -6.37 -2.32
N PHE A 46 -20.51 -7.06 -3.45
CA PHE A 46 -19.17 -7.49 -3.85
C PHE A 46 -18.28 -6.33 -4.26
N LEU A 47 -18.84 -5.24 -4.79
CA LEU A 47 -18.07 -4.04 -5.12
C LEU A 47 -17.38 -3.44 -3.89
N SER A 48 -18.13 -3.17 -2.83
CA SER A 48 -17.56 -2.62 -1.60
C SER A 48 -16.54 -3.58 -0.97
N PHE A 49 -16.85 -4.88 -0.91
CA PHE A 49 -15.93 -5.88 -0.37
C PHE A 49 -14.65 -6.00 -1.19
N TRP A 50 -14.75 -6.08 -2.51
CA TRP A 50 -13.63 -6.15 -3.43
C TRP A 50 -12.73 -4.93 -3.25
N ARG A 51 -13.30 -3.72 -3.23
CA ARG A 51 -12.55 -2.47 -3.07
C ARG A 51 -11.88 -2.33 -1.69
N SER A 52 -12.50 -2.80 -0.61
CA SER A 52 -11.92 -2.66 0.72
C SER A 52 -10.83 -3.69 1.05
N HIS A 53 -10.77 -4.80 0.30
CA HIS A 53 -9.84 -5.91 0.57
C HIS A 53 -8.79 -6.09 -0.55
N GLY A 54 -8.49 -5.02 -1.30
CA GLY A 54 -7.36 -4.95 -2.22
C GLY A 54 -7.68 -5.21 -3.69
N GLY A 55 -8.96 -5.26 -4.01
CA GLY A 55 -9.50 -5.12 -5.35
C GLY A 55 -8.78 -5.94 -6.40
N LEU A 56 -8.30 -5.26 -7.45
CA LEU A 56 -7.74 -5.90 -8.62
C LEU A 56 -6.50 -6.72 -8.30
N ARG A 57 -5.64 -6.24 -7.39
CA ARG A 57 -4.40 -6.93 -7.02
C ARG A 57 -4.69 -8.24 -6.28
N ILE A 58 -5.66 -8.23 -5.37
CA ILE A 58 -5.96 -9.40 -4.53
C ILE A 58 -6.91 -10.37 -5.25
N PHE A 59 -8.04 -9.90 -5.76
CA PHE A 59 -9.08 -10.77 -6.32
C PHE A 59 -9.01 -10.92 -7.84
N GLY A 60 -8.35 -9.98 -8.53
CA GLY A 60 -8.39 -9.91 -9.98
C GLY A 60 -9.72 -9.37 -10.51
N TYR A 61 -9.89 -9.50 -11.82
CA TYR A 61 -11.10 -9.06 -12.51
C TYR A 61 -12.30 -9.98 -12.22
N PRO A 62 -13.54 -9.46 -12.26
CA PRO A 62 -14.72 -10.30 -12.30
C PRO A 62 -14.73 -11.11 -13.61
N LEU A 63 -15.10 -12.39 -13.49
CA LEU A 63 -15.17 -13.35 -14.59
C LEU A 63 -16.60 -13.75 -14.96
N SER A 64 -17.58 -13.37 -14.13
CA SER A 64 -19.00 -13.64 -14.37
C SER A 64 -19.82 -12.48 -13.84
N GLU A 65 -21.08 -12.39 -14.25
CA GLU A 65 -22.10 -11.67 -13.49
C GLU A 65 -22.38 -12.39 -12.16
N ALA A 66 -22.87 -11.66 -11.15
CA ALA A 66 -23.32 -12.32 -9.93
C ALA A 66 -24.66 -13.03 -10.16
N HIS A 67 -24.82 -14.19 -9.54
CA HIS A 67 -26.00 -15.02 -9.70
C HIS A 67 -26.26 -15.85 -8.44
N GLU A 68 -27.49 -16.32 -8.30
CA GLU A 68 -27.89 -17.18 -7.19
C GLU A 68 -27.43 -18.62 -7.44
N ARG A 69 -26.77 -19.23 -6.46
CA ARG A 69 -26.32 -20.62 -6.49
C ARG A 69 -26.32 -21.19 -5.07
N GLU A 70 -26.94 -22.36 -4.89
CA GLU A 70 -26.97 -23.08 -3.60
C GLU A 70 -27.48 -22.23 -2.42
N GLY A 71 -28.40 -21.30 -2.69
CA GLY A 71 -28.98 -20.40 -1.68
C GLY A 71 -28.09 -19.21 -1.29
N LEU A 72 -27.06 -18.92 -2.08
CA LEU A 72 -26.16 -17.79 -1.94
C LEU A 72 -26.12 -16.97 -3.23
N LEU A 73 -25.97 -15.65 -3.09
CA LEU A 73 -25.49 -14.83 -4.19
C LEU A 73 -23.99 -15.08 -4.33
N VAL A 74 -23.52 -15.39 -5.55
CA VAL A 74 -22.10 -15.67 -5.81
C VAL A 74 -21.60 -14.91 -7.04
N GLN A 75 -20.31 -14.57 -7.03
CA GLN A 75 -19.63 -14.04 -8.23
C GLN A 75 -18.20 -14.57 -8.29
N TYR A 76 -17.75 -14.92 -9.51
CA TYR A 76 -16.42 -15.45 -9.77
C TYR A 76 -15.48 -14.33 -10.20
N PHE A 77 -14.27 -14.38 -9.67
CA PHE A 77 -13.16 -13.49 -10.02
C PHE A 77 -11.96 -14.36 -10.45
N GLU A 78 -10.91 -13.75 -10.99
CA GLU A 78 -9.73 -14.50 -11.41
C GLU A 78 -9.11 -15.32 -10.27
N ARG A 79 -9.05 -14.75 -9.06
CA ARG A 79 -8.32 -15.34 -7.92
C ARG A 79 -9.21 -15.79 -6.77
N ALA A 80 -10.51 -15.49 -6.82
CA ALA A 80 -11.44 -15.79 -5.73
C ALA A 80 -12.87 -16.02 -6.25
N ARG A 81 -13.73 -16.56 -5.38
CA ARG A 81 -15.18 -16.51 -5.52
C ARG A 81 -15.75 -15.84 -4.26
N MET A 82 -16.58 -14.83 -4.47
CA MET A 82 -17.27 -14.12 -3.39
C MET A 82 -18.68 -14.67 -3.21
N GLU A 83 -19.13 -14.70 -1.96
CA GLU A 83 -20.43 -15.24 -1.55
C GLU A 83 -21.10 -14.27 -0.57
N ALA A 84 -22.41 -14.09 -0.73
CA ALA A 84 -23.26 -13.34 0.18
C ALA A 84 -24.60 -14.06 0.35
N PRO A 85 -25.39 -13.78 1.41
CA PRO A 85 -26.74 -14.32 1.54
C PRO A 85 -27.59 -14.04 0.29
N SER A 86 -28.48 -14.96 -0.05
CA SER A 86 -29.43 -14.78 -1.16
C SER A 86 -30.24 -13.49 -1.01
N GLY A 87 -30.53 -12.80 -2.12
CA GLY A 87 -31.26 -11.54 -2.12
C GLY A 87 -30.43 -10.30 -1.75
N CYS A 88 -29.12 -10.44 -1.55
CA CYS A 88 -28.23 -9.31 -1.23
C CYS A 88 -27.86 -8.42 -2.43
N TRP A 89 -28.31 -8.73 -3.64
CA TRP A 89 -27.96 -7.96 -4.84
C TRP A 89 -28.32 -6.48 -4.70
N GLY A 90 -27.33 -5.60 -4.83
CA GLY A 90 -27.49 -4.16 -4.70
C GLY A 90 -27.50 -3.63 -3.26
N HIS A 91 -27.31 -4.48 -2.24
CA HIS A 91 -27.32 -4.09 -0.83
C HIS A 91 -25.91 -4.09 -0.23
N ALA A 92 -25.34 -2.91 0.03
CA ALA A 92 -23.96 -2.75 0.51
C ALA A 92 -23.71 -3.32 1.93
N ASP A 93 -24.74 -3.37 2.79
CA ASP A 93 -24.61 -3.83 4.18
C ASP A 93 -24.58 -5.36 4.32
N CYS A 94 -24.69 -6.09 3.21
CA CYS A 94 -24.67 -7.55 3.26
C CYS A 94 -23.28 -8.10 3.61
N PRO A 95 -23.20 -9.10 4.51
CA PRO A 95 -21.93 -9.74 4.81
C PRO A 95 -21.44 -10.50 3.58
N VAL A 96 -20.20 -10.22 3.16
CA VAL A 96 -19.50 -10.94 2.10
C VAL A 96 -18.44 -11.84 2.72
N GLN A 97 -18.32 -13.05 2.18
CA GLN A 97 -17.24 -13.98 2.50
C GLN A 97 -16.62 -14.50 1.21
N LEU A 98 -15.37 -14.95 1.28
CA LEU A 98 -14.79 -15.73 0.20
C LEU A 98 -15.04 -17.21 0.42
N THR A 99 -15.35 -17.89 -0.67
CA THR A 99 -15.36 -19.35 -0.74
C THR A 99 -14.03 -19.91 -0.24
N ARG A 100 -14.08 -21.03 0.49
CA ARG A 100 -12.89 -21.82 0.84
C ARG A 100 -12.38 -22.60 -0.38
N ILE A 101 -12.06 -21.88 -1.45
CA ILE A 101 -11.82 -22.39 -2.79
C ILE A 101 -10.60 -23.31 -2.86
N ALA A 102 -9.52 -22.96 -2.18
CA ALA A 102 -8.34 -23.80 -2.11
C ALA A 102 -8.65 -25.09 -1.37
N ALA A 103 -9.32 -25.03 -0.20
CA ALA A 103 -9.74 -26.25 0.51
C ALA A 103 -10.64 -27.17 -0.34
N LEU A 104 -11.50 -26.59 -1.18
CA LEU A 104 -12.36 -27.33 -2.12
C LEU A 104 -11.57 -27.98 -3.26
N LEU A 105 -10.63 -27.26 -3.87
CA LEU A 105 -9.86 -27.72 -5.02
C LEU A 105 -8.74 -28.69 -4.63
N THR A 106 -8.21 -28.60 -3.40
CA THR A 106 -7.18 -29.50 -2.88
C THR A 106 -7.75 -30.65 -2.05
N ALA A 107 -9.08 -30.81 -2.00
CA ALA A 107 -9.71 -31.90 -1.28
C ALA A 107 -9.20 -33.26 -1.81
N GLY A 108 -8.59 -34.06 -0.92
CA GLY A 108 -8.04 -35.36 -1.25
C GLY A 108 -6.57 -35.35 -1.71
N ARG A 109 -5.89 -34.20 -1.71
CA ARG A 109 -4.42 -34.18 -1.84
C ARG A 109 -3.78 -34.91 -0.66
N ILE A 110 -2.76 -35.72 -0.96
CA ILE A 110 -2.03 -36.54 0.00
C ILE A 110 -0.54 -36.17 0.09
N ASP A 111 -0.16 -35.06 -0.55
CA ASP A 111 1.22 -34.58 -0.49
C ASP A 111 1.64 -34.28 0.95
N PRO A 112 2.90 -34.53 1.35
CA PRO A 112 3.36 -34.30 2.71
C PRO A 112 3.11 -32.87 3.22
N ALA A 113 3.11 -31.88 2.32
CA ALA A 113 2.86 -30.49 2.68
C ALA A 113 1.44 -30.24 3.23
N PHE A 114 0.44 -31.04 2.83
CA PHE A 114 -0.95 -30.92 3.30
C PHE A 114 -1.22 -31.77 4.55
N ALA A 115 -0.23 -32.52 5.04
CA ALA A 115 -0.38 -33.27 6.28
C ALA A 115 -0.20 -32.32 7.49
N PRO A 116 -1.15 -32.27 8.42
CA PRO A 116 -1.05 -31.41 9.60
C PRO A 116 0.10 -31.86 10.50
N LEU A 117 0.89 -30.91 11.00
CA LEU A 117 1.95 -31.17 11.95
C LEU A 117 1.36 -31.33 13.36
N SER A 118 1.59 -32.47 13.99
CA SER A 118 1.22 -32.72 15.38
C SER A 118 2.35 -32.35 16.33
N LEU A 119 2.35 -31.10 16.81
CA LEU A 119 3.35 -30.62 17.78
C LEU A 119 2.83 -30.77 19.22
N GLN A 120 3.59 -31.46 20.07
CA GLN A 120 3.27 -31.60 21.51
C GLN A 120 3.28 -30.25 22.24
N THR A 121 4.14 -29.33 21.80
CA THR A 121 4.19 -27.95 22.29
C THR A 121 4.46 -27.06 21.09
N PRO A 122 3.52 -26.18 20.70
CA PRO A 122 3.75 -25.22 19.63
C PRO A 122 4.97 -24.35 19.96
N PRO A 123 5.85 -24.07 18.98
CA PRO A 123 6.91 -23.10 19.20
C PRO A 123 6.29 -21.72 19.49
N PRO A 124 6.96 -20.87 20.26
CA PRO A 124 6.50 -19.51 20.49
C PRO A 124 6.35 -18.78 19.15
N GLU A 125 5.27 -18.01 19.01
CA GLU A 125 5.11 -17.14 17.86
C GLU A 125 6.25 -16.13 17.79
N THR A 126 6.75 -15.92 16.57
CA THR A 126 7.74 -14.88 16.30
C THR A 126 7.19 -13.95 15.21
N PRO A 127 7.73 -12.74 15.05
CA PRO A 127 7.33 -11.86 13.94
C PRO A 127 7.52 -12.50 12.56
N LEU A 128 8.41 -13.49 12.45
CA LEU A 128 8.78 -14.17 11.21
C LEU A 128 8.05 -15.50 10.99
N ARG A 129 7.39 -16.05 12.00
CA ARG A 129 6.79 -17.38 11.92
C ARG A 129 5.69 -17.56 12.96
N ARG A 130 4.54 -18.06 12.50
CA ARG A 130 3.37 -18.41 13.31
C ARG A 130 2.95 -19.84 13.02
N PHE A 131 2.58 -20.57 14.08
CA PHE A 131 1.94 -21.89 13.98
C PHE A 131 0.44 -21.75 14.21
N PHE A 132 -0.37 -22.38 13.36
CA PHE A 132 -1.83 -22.37 13.48
C PHE A 132 -2.30 -23.74 13.99
N PRO A 133 -2.59 -23.90 15.29
CA PRO A 133 -3.04 -25.17 15.84
C PRO A 133 -4.39 -25.65 15.27
N GLU A 134 -5.20 -24.73 14.72
CA GLU A 134 -6.48 -25.04 14.07
C GLU A 134 -6.33 -25.96 12.86
N THR A 135 -5.20 -25.85 12.16
CA THR A 135 -4.92 -26.63 10.94
C THR A 135 -3.62 -27.43 11.04
N GLY A 136 -2.78 -27.19 12.04
CA GLY A 136 -1.49 -27.86 12.19
C GLY A 136 -0.41 -27.36 11.22
N HIS A 137 -0.53 -26.13 10.72
CA HIS A 137 0.39 -25.59 9.70
C HIS A 137 1.11 -24.32 10.13
N PHE A 138 2.30 -24.10 9.58
CA PHE A 138 3.05 -22.86 9.77
C PHE A 138 2.77 -21.84 8.68
N LEU A 139 2.93 -20.56 9.03
CA LEU A 139 3.06 -19.46 8.09
C LEU A 139 4.30 -18.67 8.44
N SER A 140 5.17 -18.43 7.46
CA SER A 140 6.48 -17.84 7.70
C SER A 140 6.80 -16.69 6.74
N TYR A 141 7.75 -15.84 7.14
CA TYR A 141 8.44 -14.84 6.34
C TYR A 141 7.53 -14.01 5.41
N GLY A 142 7.76 -14.07 4.09
CA GLY A 142 7.07 -13.28 3.08
C GLY A 142 5.58 -13.57 3.03
N PHE A 143 5.17 -14.84 3.14
CA PHE A 143 3.76 -15.21 3.17
C PHE A 143 3.08 -14.74 4.46
N LEU A 144 3.73 -14.82 5.62
CA LEU A 144 3.21 -14.24 6.86
C LEU A 144 3.03 -12.72 6.73
N ARG A 145 4.03 -12.03 6.19
CA ARG A 145 3.99 -10.59 5.94
C ARG A 145 2.83 -10.21 5.02
N PHE A 146 2.68 -10.92 3.91
CA PHE A 146 1.62 -10.68 2.96
C PHE A 146 0.24 -10.94 3.57
N TRP A 147 0.07 -12.04 4.29
CA TRP A 147 -1.17 -12.38 4.98
C TRP A 147 -1.58 -11.28 5.96
N LEU A 148 -0.65 -10.83 6.83
CA LEU A 148 -0.92 -9.77 7.81
C LEU A 148 -1.33 -8.44 7.14
N ARG A 149 -0.72 -8.08 6.01
CA ARG A 149 -0.94 -6.79 5.34
C ARG A 149 -2.18 -6.75 4.44
N ASN A 150 -2.68 -7.90 3.99
CA ASN A 150 -3.74 -7.97 2.99
C ASN A 150 -5.05 -8.58 3.53
N GLY A 151 -5.28 -8.48 4.83
CA GLY A 151 -6.57 -8.81 5.47
C GLY A 151 -6.63 -10.14 6.21
N GLY A 152 -5.51 -10.88 6.28
CA GLY A 152 -5.32 -12.00 7.19
C GLY A 152 -6.42 -13.07 7.15
N LEU A 153 -6.87 -13.49 8.34
CA LEU A 153 -7.82 -14.59 8.50
C LEU A 153 -9.15 -14.34 7.79
N PRO A 154 -9.80 -13.15 7.89
CA PRO A 154 -11.03 -12.84 7.15
C PRO A 154 -10.93 -13.03 5.63
N VAL A 155 -9.78 -12.70 5.03
CA VAL A 155 -9.61 -12.77 3.57
C VAL A 155 -9.10 -14.13 3.13
N PHE A 156 -8.03 -14.64 3.74
CA PHE A 156 -7.34 -15.84 3.23
C PHE A 156 -7.70 -17.13 3.97
N GLY A 157 -8.21 -17.02 5.20
CA GLY A 157 -8.36 -18.17 6.09
C GLY A 157 -7.03 -18.68 6.67
N TYR A 158 -7.10 -19.85 7.30
CA TYR A 158 -5.94 -20.54 7.84
C TYR A 158 -5.05 -21.14 6.74
N PRO A 159 -3.73 -21.26 6.95
CA PRO A 159 -2.90 -22.11 6.09
C PRO A 159 -3.36 -23.58 6.21
N ILE A 160 -3.43 -24.28 5.08
CA ILE A 160 -3.83 -25.69 4.98
C ILE A 160 -2.74 -26.56 4.35
N SER A 161 -1.57 -25.97 4.11
CA SER A 161 -0.36 -26.67 3.71
C SER A 161 0.86 -25.97 4.30
N GLU A 162 1.99 -26.65 4.34
CA GLU A 162 3.31 -26.01 4.37
C GLU A 162 3.64 -25.41 2.99
N GLU A 163 4.72 -24.63 2.91
CA GLU A 163 5.29 -24.18 1.64
C GLU A 163 5.76 -25.39 0.81
N LEU A 164 5.43 -25.39 -0.48
CA LEU A 164 5.81 -26.44 -1.43
C LEU A 164 6.19 -25.84 -2.78
N SER A 165 6.86 -26.63 -3.62
CA SER A 165 7.18 -26.24 -5.00
C SER A 165 6.13 -26.78 -5.95
N GLU A 166 5.57 -25.91 -6.79
CA GLU A 166 4.66 -26.29 -7.87
C GLU A 166 5.11 -25.66 -9.18
N VAL A 167 4.89 -26.37 -10.29
CA VAL A 167 5.16 -25.83 -11.62
C VAL A 167 3.93 -25.07 -12.07
N ASP A 168 4.09 -23.78 -12.36
CA ASP A 168 3.05 -23.00 -13.01
C ASP A 168 2.75 -23.61 -14.39
N PRO A 169 1.51 -24.07 -14.64
CA PRO A 169 1.16 -24.73 -15.89
C PRO A 169 1.20 -23.81 -17.11
N VAL A 170 1.17 -22.48 -16.91
CA VAL A 170 1.19 -21.47 -17.97
C VAL A 170 2.62 -21.10 -18.34
N THR A 171 3.46 -20.80 -17.35
CA THR A 171 4.84 -20.32 -17.58
C THR A 171 5.88 -21.44 -17.59
N GLY A 172 5.56 -22.60 -16.99
CA GLY A 172 6.51 -23.68 -16.74
C GLY A 172 7.52 -23.38 -15.63
N GLN A 173 7.40 -22.23 -14.96
CA GLN A 173 8.27 -21.84 -13.86
C GLN A 173 7.90 -22.63 -12.60
N THR A 174 8.91 -23.12 -11.88
CA THR A 174 8.69 -23.65 -10.53
C THR A 174 8.57 -22.49 -9.55
N LEU A 175 7.43 -22.39 -8.89
CA LEU A 175 7.12 -21.39 -7.88
C LEU A 175 7.08 -22.04 -6.49
N THR A 176 7.51 -21.29 -5.48
CA THR A 176 7.17 -21.61 -4.08
C THR A 176 5.75 -21.15 -3.83
N VAL A 177 4.90 -22.06 -3.38
CA VAL A 177 3.48 -21.80 -3.13
C VAL A 177 3.10 -22.27 -1.73
N GLN A 178 2.02 -21.71 -1.20
CA GLN A 178 1.37 -22.21 0.01
C GLN A 178 -0.14 -22.06 -0.11
N TYR A 179 -0.88 -23.07 0.34
CA TYR A 179 -2.34 -23.07 0.29
C TYR A 179 -2.93 -22.62 1.63
N PHE A 180 -3.95 -21.79 1.52
CA PHE A 180 -4.81 -21.33 2.61
C PHE A 180 -6.22 -21.84 2.34
N GLU A 181 -7.15 -21.69 3.27
CA GLU A 181 -8.52 -22.13 3.03
C GLU A 181 -9.14 -21.46 1.79
N ARG A 182 -8.87 -20.17 1.57
CA ARG A 182 -9.53 -19.32 0.55
C ARG A 182 -8.61 -18.85 -0.58
N ALA A 183 -7.33 -19.19 -0.56
CA ALA A 183 -6.37 -18.73 -1.57
C ALA A 183 -5.15 -19.65 -1.69
N ARG A 184 -4.43 -19.55 -2.80
CA ARG A 184 -3.05 -20.05 -2.96
C ARG A 184 -2.14 -18.85 -3.09
N PHE A 185 -1.11 -18.75 -2.25
CA PHE A 185 -0.07 -17.73 -2.39
C PHE A 185 1.05 -18.27 -3.27
N GLU A 186 1.59 -17.39 -4.10
CA GLU A 186 2.66 -17.66 -5.04
C GLU A 186 3.78 -16.65 -4.80
N TRP A 187 5.00 -17.15 -4.60
CA TRP A 187 6.18 -16.34 -4.38
C TRP A 187 6.87 -16.01 -5.70
N HIS A 188 7.10 -14.71 -5.93
CA HIS A 188 7.70 -14.15 -7.14
C HIS A 188 9.05 -13.49 -6.80
N PRO A 189 10.17 -14.23 -6.87
CA PRO A 189 11.48 -13.72 -6.48
C PRO A 189 11.95 -12.54 -7.34
N GLU A 190 11.50 -12.45 -8.59
CA GLU A 190 11.76 -11.32 -9.49
C GLU A 190 11.12 -10.01 -9.03
N ALA A 191 10.14 -10.08 -8.13
CA ALA A 191 9.39 -8.95 -7.59
C ALA A 191 9.71 -8.67 -6.11
N LEU A 192 10.82 -9.20 -5.59
CA LEU A 192 11.23 -9.11 -4.19
C LEU A 192 11.13 -7.66 -3.65
N GLY A 193 10.49 -7.51 -2.48
CA GLY A 193 10.30 -6.21 -1.84
C GLY A 193 9.35 -5.24 -2.55
N THR A 194 8.63 -5.66 -3.60
CA THR A 194 7.53 -4.89 -4.21
C THR A 194 6.17 -5.39 -3.72
N LEU A 195 5.10 -4.68 -4.08
CA LEU A 195 3.72 -5.16 -3.93
C LEU A 195 3.41 -6.53 -4.59
N TRP A 196 4.24 -6.96 -5.54
CA TRP A 196 4.01 -8.13 -6.39
C TRP A 196 4.86 -9.34 -6.00
N GLU A 197 5.66 -9.22 -4.94
CA GLU A 197 6.48 -10.29 -4.36
C GLU A 197 5.67 -11.55 -4.02
N VAL A 198 4.42 -11.35 -3.57
CA VAL A 198 3.44 -12.41 -3.35
C VAL A 198 2.19 -12.10 -4.16
N GLN A 199 1.76 -13.06 -4.97
CA GLN A 199 0.54 -12.98 -5.75
C GLN A 199 -0.40 -14.13 -5.36
N LEU A 200 -1.69 -14.00 -5.66
CA LEU A 200 -2.60 -15.14 -5.53
C LEU A 200 -2.71 -15.89 -6.84
N GLY A 201 -2.72 -17.22 -6.73
CA GLY A 201 -3.06 -18.10 -7.81
C GLY A 201 -4.48 -17.90 -8.32
N ARG A 202 -4.72 -18.27 -9.58
CA ARG A 202 -5.98 -18.04 -10.30
C ARG A 202 -7.07 -19.07 -9.97
N LEU A 203 -7.19 -19.45 -8.69
CA LEU A 203 -8.11 -20.49 -8.26
C LEU A 203 -9.58 -20.17 -8.57
N GLY A 204 -9.95 -18.88 -8.61
CA GLY A 204 -11.29 -18.44 -8.99
C GLY A 204 -11.63 -18.78 -10.44
N ALA A 205 -10.68 -18.60 -11.36
CA ALA A 205 -10.81 -19.01 -12.75
C ALA A 205 -10.88 -20.54 -12.89
N GLU A 206 -10.06 -21.28 -12.14
CA GLU A 206 -10.09 -22.76 -12.12
C GLU A 206 -11.45 -23.29 -11.64
N LEU A 207 -12.00 -22.70 -10.58
CA LEU A 207 -13.31 -23.07 -10.07
C LEU A 207 -14.42 -22.71 -11.05
N ALA A 208 -14.37 -21.53 -11.69
CA ALA A 208 -15.35 -21.14 -12.71
C ALA A 208 -15.41 -22.17 -13.85
N LEU A 209 -14.25 -22.67 -14.30
CA LEU A 209 -14.17 -23.72 -15.31
C LEU A 209 -14.78 -25.04 -14.80
N ARG A 210 -14.39 -25.47 -13.59
CA ARG A 210 -14.91 -26.70 -12.95
C ARG A 210 -16.43 -26.66 -12.81
N ASP A 211 -16.96 -25.49 -12.48
CA ASP A 211 -18.37 -25.25 -12.23
C ASP A 211 -19.18 -24.96 -13.51
N GLY A 212 -18.54 -24.90 -14.68
CA GLY A 212 -19.21 -24.65 -15.95
C GLY A 212 -19.78 -23.24 -16.10
N ILE A 213 -19.18 -22.25 -15.45
CA ILE A 213 -19.63 -20.84 -15.49
C ILE A 213 -19.34 -20.23 -16.87
N ASP A 214 -20.33 -19.54 -17.45
CA ASP A 214 -20.14 -18.76 -18.66
C ASP A 214 -19.36 -17.47 -18.34
N THR A 215 -18.12 -17.40 -18.82
CA THR A 215 -17.22 -16.27 -18.61
C THR A 215 -17.16 -15.31 -19.80
N ARG A 216 -18.00 -15.51 -20.82
CA ARG A 216 -18.04 -14.63 -21.99
C ARG A 216 -18.47 -13.21 -21.59
N PRO A 217 -17.89 -12.16 -22.20
CA PRO A 217 -18.28 -10.78 -21.95
C PRO A 217 -19.79 -10.56 -22.12
N VAL A 218 -20.39 -9.81 -21.20
CA VAL A 218 -21.75 -9.29 -21.34
C VAL A 218 -21.73 -7.83 -21.81
N PRO A 219 -22.76 -7.38 -22.55
CA PRO A 219 -22.89 -5.97 -22.90
C PRO A 219 -22.99 -5.11 -21.64
N ARG A 220 -22.29 -3.97 -21.66
CA ARG A 220 -22.40 -2.97 -20.59
C ARG A 220 -23.84 -2.48 -20.46
N GLN A 221 -24.35 -2.45 -19.23
CA GLN A 221 -25.67 -1.89 -18.93
C GLN A 221 -25.69 -0.37 -19.12
N ASP A 222 -26.82 0.16 -19.58
CA ASP A 222 -27.00 1.60 -19.77
C ASP A 222 -26.84 2.36 -18.44
N GLY A 223 -26.05 3.44 -18.46
CA GLY A 223 -25.80 4.27 -17.28
C GLY A 223 -24.77 3.72 -16.29
N VAL A 224 -24.25 2.49 -16.48
CA VAL A 224 -23.17 1.95 -15.65
C VAL A 224 -21.81 2.47 -16.13
N PRO A 225 -21.02 3.13 -15.27
CA PRO A 225 -19.70 3.62 -15.65
C PRO A 225 -18.68 2.46 -15.74
N ASP A 226 -17.65 2.65 -16.56
CA ASP A 226 -16.48 1.79 -16.52
C ASP A 226 -15.75 1.98 -15.20
N TYR A 227 -15.20 0.91 -14.63
CA TYR A 227 -14.45 0.97 -13.39
C TYR A 227 -13.22 1.88 -13.54
N ASP A 228 -13.18 2.91 -12.72
CA ASP A 228 -12.03 3.78 -12.50
C ASP A 228 -11.95 4.05 -10.99
N PRO A 229 -10.80 3.80 -10.32
CA PRO A 229 -10.61 4.16 -8.91
C PRO A 229 -10.95 5.62 -8.59
N ALA A 230 -10.88 6.54 -9.55
CA ALA A 230 -11.29 7.94 -9.40
C ALA A 230 -12.78 8.13 -9.10
N LEU A 231 -13.64 7.15 -9.42
CA LEU A 231 -15.05 7.17 -9.06
C LEU A 231 -15.27 7.03 -7.55
N PHE A 232 -14.24 6.62 -6.81
CA PHE A 232 -14.32 6.33 -5.40
C PHE A 232 -13.21 7.00 -4.58
N PRO A 233 -13.29 8.33 -4.39
CA PRO A 233 -12.25 9.07 -3.68
C PRO A 233 -12.09 8.55 -2.24
N ARG A 234 -10.85 8.20 -1.87
CA ARG A 234 -10.50 7.79 -0.51
C ARG A 234 -9.76 8.89 0.24
N SER A 235 -10.04 8.99 1.53
CA SER A 235 -9.22 9.72 2.48
C SER A 235 -9.16 8.95 3.78
N PHE A 236 -7.99 8.87 4.39
CA PHE A 236 -7.77 8.17 5.64
C PHE A 236 -6.69 8.87 6.47
N ARG A 237 -6.53 8.42 7.71
CA ARG A 237 -5.40 8.81 8.56
C ARG A 237 -4.34 7.72 8.50
N LEU A 238 -3.11 8.10 8.18
CA LEU A 238 -1.95 7.20 8.15
C LEU A 238 -0.73 7.95 8.69
N PRO A 239 -0.19 7.56 9.85
CA PRO A 239 1.03 8.13 10.38
C PRO A 239 2.23 7.72 9.54
N VAL A 240 3.10 8.68 9.23
CA VAL A 240 4.35 8.47 8.50
C VAL A 240 5.50 8.97 9.35
N LEU A 241 6.26 8.05 9.93
CA LEU A 241 7.37 8.37 10.81
C LEU A 241 8.60 8.75 9.97
N MET A 242 9.26 9.85 10.33
CA MET A 242 10.46 10.34 9.64
C MET A 242 11.66 10.30 10.59
N TYR A 243 12.57 9.36 10.30
CA TYR A 243 13.87 9.19 10.95
C TYR A 243 15.00 9.66 10.02
N HIS A 244 16.22 9.77 10.56
CA HIS A 244 17.41 10.17 9.81
C HIS A 244 18.59 9.27 10.19
N ASP A 245 19.43 9.68 11.14
CA ASP A 245 20.65 8.97 11.52
C ASP A 245 20.41 8.01 12.70
N VAL A 246 21.10 6.88 12.71
CA VAL A 246 21.14 5.95 13.85
C VAL A 246 22.49 6.02 14.53
N GLY A 247 22.53 6.37 15.81
CA GLY A 247 23.78 6.45 16.55
C GLY A 247 23.69 7.23 17.84
N GLU A 248 24.85 7.46 18.45
CA GLU A 248 24.99 8.18 19.71
C GLU A 248 25.91 9.39 19.58
N PRO A 249 25.73 10.43 20.42
CA PRO A 249 24.63 10.62 21.37
C PRO A 249 23.30 10.96 20.67
N ALA A 250 22.19 10.77 21.38
CA ALA A 250 20.87 11.14 20.86
C ALA A 250 20.77 12.64 20.55
N ALA A 251 20.22 12.97 19.39
CA ALA A 251 19.99 14.34 18.94
C ALA A 251 18.70 14.41 18.10
N ARG A 252 18.32 15.62 17.66
CA ARG A 252 17.10 15.84 16.87
C ARG A 252 16.97 14.85 15.70
N TYR A 253 18.03 14.70 14.90
CA TYR A 253 18.05 13.82 13.73
C TYR A 253 18.87 12.53 13.95
N ARG A 254 19.14 12.17 15.21
CA ARG A 254 19.96 10.98 15.54
C ARG A 254 19.36 10.20 16.69
N ILE A 255 18.93 8.97 16.42
CA ILE A 255 18.37 8.05 17.41
C ILE A 255 19.35 6.92 17.74
N PRO A 256 19.61 6.61 19.03
CA PRO A 256 20.35 5.41 19.39
C PRO A 256 19.60 4.14 18.95
N LEU A 257 20.33 3.13 18.46
CA LEU A 257 19.72 1.89 17.94
C LEU A 257 18.78 1.23 18.95
N TRP A 258 19.20 1.11 20.21
CA TRP A 258 18.38 0.51 21.27
C TRP A 258 17.05 1.23 21.49
N ARG A 259 16.99 2.54 21.25
CA ARG A 259 15.76 3.34 21.39
C ARG A 259 14.85 3.17 20.18
N LEU A 260 15.43 3.09 18.98
CA LEU A 260 14.69 2.72 17.78
C LEU A 260 14.04 1.34 17.98
N GLU A 261 14.79 0.36 18.45
CA GLU A 261 14.28 -0.99 18.73
C GLU A 261 13.12 -0.98 19.73
N GLN A 262 13.21 -0.21 20.83
CA GLN A 262 12.10 -0.03 21.76
C GLN A 262 10.84 0.56 21.10
N GLN A 263 11.00 1.51 20.18
CA GLN A 263 9.87 2.08 19.43
C GLN A 263 9.24 1.06 18.48
N LEU A 264 10.06 0.27 17.77
CA LEU A 264 9.57 -0.80 16.89
C LEU A 264 8.87 -1.91 17.67
N ASP A 265 9.42 -2.32 18.82
CA ASP A 265 8.81 -3.32 19.70
C ASP A 265 7.47 -2.83 20.27
N TRP A 266 7.38 -1.54 20.62
CA TRP A 266 6.14 -0.94 21.06
C TRP A 266 5.08 -0.92 19.95
N LEU A 267 5.45 -0.55 18.71
CA LEU A 267 4.53 -0.60 17.57
C LEU A 267 3.96 -2.01 17.38
N LEU A 268 4.84 -3.01 17.40
CA LEU A 268 4.45 -4.42 17.25
C LEU A 268 3.51 -4.86 18.38
N ALA A 269 3.86 -4.58 19.63
CA ALA A 269 3.05 -4.94 20.81
C ALA A 269 1.68 -4.27 20.83
N ASN A 270 1.53 -3.13 20.15
CA ASN A 270 0.27 -2.39 20.02
C ASN A 270 -0.45 -2.64 18.68
N GLY A 271 -0.07 -3.70 17.96
CA GLY A 271 -0.78 -4.18 16.78
C GLY A 271 -0.58 -3.34 15.52
N TYR A 272 0.43 -2.46 15.48
CA TYR A 272 0.71 -1.69 14.28
C TYR A 272 1.32 -2.57 13.18
N VAL A 273 0.86 -2.36 11.95
CA VAL A 273 1.37 -3.06 10.76
C VAL A 273 2.10 -2.05 9.87
N THR A 274 3.42 -2.24 9.72
CA THR A 274 4.19 -1.39 8.80
C THR A 274 3.84 -1.71 7.34
N ILE A 275 3.63 -0.67 6.55
CA ILE A 275 3.41 -0.74 5.09
C ILE A 275 4.40 0.15 4.34
N SER A 276 4.71 -0.17 3.08
CA SER A 276 5.53 0.69 2.20
C SER A 276 4.73 1.90 1.71
N LEU A 277 5.42 2.88 1.10
CA LEU A 277 4.70 3.96 0.41
C LEU A 277 3.97 3.42 -0.82
N GLU A 278 4.51 2.42 -1.51
CA GLU A 278 3.79 1.76 -2.60
C GLU A 278 2.42 1.23 -2.13
N GLN A 279 2.37 0.56 -0.98
CA GLN A 279 1.14 0.08 -0.34
C GLN A 279 0.20 1.23 0.06
N ALA A 280 0.73 2.29 0.67
CA ALA A 280 -0.07 3.45 1.07
C ALA A 280 -0.70 4.17 -0.14
N PHE A 281 0.06 4.34 -1.22
CA PHE A 281 -0.43 4.97 -2.45
C PHE A 281 -1.36 4.05 -3.23
N GLU A 282 -1.16 2.74 -3.22
CA GLU A 282 -2.12 1.79 -3.78
C GLU A 282 -3.46 1.88 -3.03
N ALA A 283 -3.43 1.92 -1.70
CA ALA A 283 -4.63 2.10 -0.89
C ALA A 283 -5.35 3.44 -1.19
N LEU A 284 -4.59 4.51 -1.45
CA LEU A 284 -5.14 5.83 -1.76
C LEU A 284 -5.68 5.96 -3.19
N LEU A 285 -4.98 5.38 -4.18
CA LEU A 285 -5.19 5.67 -5.60
C LEU A 285 -5.88 4.54 -6.36
N ALA A 286 -5.86 3.31 -5.85
CA ALA A 286 -6.26 2.11 -6.57
C ALA A 286 -7.12 1.14 -5.73
N ASP A 287 -7.72 1.62 -4.64
CA ASP A 287 -8.51 0.79 -3.72
C ASP A 287 -7.74 -0.42 -3.18
N GLY A 288 -6.44 -0.24 -2.93
CA GLY A 288 -5.63 -1.21 -2.20
C GLY A 288 -6.11 -1.41 -0.75
N PRO A 289 -5.77 -2.55 -0.13
CA PRO A 289 -6.11 -2.79 1.27
C PRO A 289 -5.27 -1.87 2.16
N LEU A 290 -5.86 -1.43 3.26
CA LEU A 290 -5.15 -0.70 4.31
C LEU A 290 -5.37 -1.45 5.63
N PRO A 291 -4.34 -2.09 6.20
CA PRO A 291 -4.51 -2.84 7.43
C PRO A 291 -4.94 -1.90 8.57
N GLU A 292 -5.68 -2.44 9.54
CA GLU A 292 -5.91 -1.71 10.78
C GLU A 292 -4.56 -1.36 11.42
N ARG A 293 -4.46 -0.16 12.00
CA ARG A 293 -3.22 0.37 12.57
C ARG A 293 -2.04 0.32 11.57
N ALA A 294 -2.32 0.59 10.29
CA ALA A 294 -1.28 0.84 9.31
C ALA A 294 -0.37 2.00 9.75
N ILE A 295 0.93 1.86 9.52
CA ILE A 295 1.93 2.90 9.76
C ILE A 295 3.04 2.82 8.71
N VAL A 296 3.56 3.98 8.29
CA VAL A 296 4.71 4.05 7.37
C VAL A 296 5.93 4.52 8.16
N ILE A 297 7.08 3.90 7.93
CA ILE A 297 8.37 4.31 8.50
C ILE A 297 9.27 4.76 7.36
N THR A 298 9.88 5.94 7.50
CA THR A 298 10.80 6.51 6.50
C THR A 298 12.12 6.94 7.13
N PHE A 299 13.20 6.83 6.37
CA PHE A 299 14.54 7.31 6.74
C PHE A 299 15.08 8.21 5.63
N ASP A 300 15.52 9.41 5.99
CA ASP A 300 16.11 10.37 5.04
C ASP A 300 17.64 10.30 5.01
N ASP A 301 18.26 10.83 3.96
CA ASP A 301 19.70 11.04 3.75
C ASP A 301 20.55 9.88 3.22
N GLY A 302 20.22 8.63 3.55
CA GLY A 302 21.04 7.48 3.17
C GLY A 302 22.37 7.41 3.92
N THR A 303 22.35 7.56 5.26
CA THR A 303 23.55 7.39 6.08
C THR A 303 23.87 5.90 6.26
N ARG A 304 25.15 5.53 6.43
CA ARG A 304 25.56 4.11 6.56
C ARG A 304 24.97 3.43 7.79
N SER A 305 24.69 4.19 8.84
CA SER A 305 24.10 3.70 10.09
C SER A 305 22.68 3.15 9.89
N GLN A 306 21.98 3.55 8.83
CA GLN A 306 20.63 3.09 8.51
C GLN A 306 20.56 1.59 8.19
N LEU A 307 21.66 0.94 7.82
CA LEU A 307 21.71 -0.52 7.69
C LEU A 307 21.39 -1.24 9.01
N ALA A 308 21.74 -0.64 10.16
CA ALA A 308 21.37 -1.20 11.47
C ALA A 308 19.86 -1.07 11.73
N ALA A 309 19.24 0.07 11.35
CA ALA A 309 17.79 0.23 11.41
C ALA A 309 17.06 -0.78 10.50
N ALA A 310 17.53 -0.94 9.27
CA ALA A 310 16.99 -1.91 8.32
C ALA A 310 16.97 -3.33 8.90
N ARG A 311 18.09 -3.80 9.46
CA ARG A 311 18.16 -5.11 10.12
C ARG A 311 17.20 -5.21 11.31
N ALA A 312 17.11 -4.16 12.13
CA ALA A 312 16.19 -4.13 13.27
C ALA A 312 14.71 -4.21 12.84
N LEU A 313 14.34 -3.60 11.70
CA LEU A 313 13.01 -3.73 11.11
C LEU A 313 12.79 -5.14 10.54
N ALA A 314 13.76 -5.67 9.80
CA ALA A 314 13.67 -6.96 9.12
C ALA A 314 13.40 -8.12 10.09
N VAL A 315 14.09 -8.17 11.23
CA VAL A 315 13.87 -9.20 12.27
C VAL A 315 12.47 -9.14 12.90
N ARG A 316 11.76 -8.01 12.75
CA ARG A 316 10.39 -7.78 13.22
C ARG A 316 9.35 -7.90 12.09
N ASN A 317 9.75 -8.36 10.92
CA ASN A 317 8.91 -8.41 9.71
C ASN A 317 8.35 -7.03 9.30
N MET A 318 9.05 -5.97 9.67
CA MET A 318 8.68 -4.59 9.38
C MET A 318 9.36 -4.09 8.10
N THR A 319 8.69 -3.17 7.41
CA THR A 319 9.24 -2.47 6.25
C THR A 319 9.37 -0.98 6.53
N ALA A 320 10.22 -0.31 5.75
CA ALA A 320 10.43 1.13 5.77
C ALA A 320 10.87 1.59 4.37
N THR A 321 10.75 2.89 4.12
CA THR A 321 11.26 3.54 2.91
C THR A 321 12.51 4.35 3.22
N PHE A 322 13.60 4.10 2.51
CA PHE A 322 14.86 4.84 2.66
C PHE A 322 15.01 5.83 1.51
N PHE A 323 14.93 7.14 1.81
CA PHE A 323 15.08 8.24 0.87
C PHE A 323 16.55 8.60 0.69
N VAL A 324 17.11 8.19 -0.45
CA VAL A 324 18.56 8.23 -0.72
C VAL A 324 18.94 9.46 -1.53
N VAL A 325 20.06 10.09 -1.15
CA VAL A 325 20.67 11.20 -1.88
C VAL A 325 21.87 10.69 -2.69
N PRO A 326 21.73 10.22 -3.94
CA PRO A 326 22.80 9.54 -4.67
C PRO A 326 24.12 10.33 -4.78
N GLY A 327 24.10 11.66 -4.79
CA GLY A 327 25.31 12.49 -4.87
C GLY A 327 26.10 12.64 -3.56
N ARG A 328 25.57 12.19 -2.42
CA ARG A 328 26.24 12.31 -1.10
C ARG A 328 26.05 11.12 -0.14
N SER A 329 25.13 10.22 -0.46
CA SER A 329 24.75 9.08 0.37
C SER A 329 25.95 8.18 0.64
N ALA A 330 25.99 7.59 1.84
CA ALA A 330 26.95 6.54 2.17
C ALA A 330 26.44 5.13 1.79
N LEU A 331 25.16 5.02 1.40
CA LEU A 331 24.57 3.81 0.83
C LEU A 331 24.74 3.85 -0.69
N GLY A 332 25.55 2.93 -1.23
CA GLY A 332 25.75 2.73 -2.65
C GLY A 332 24.93 1.55 -3.19
N PRO A 333 25.13 1.15 -4.46
CA PRO A 333 24.33 0.10 -5.10
C PRO A 333 24.24 -1.21 -4.32
N ALA A 334 25.34 -1.64 -3.67
CA ALA A 334 25.37 -2.88 -2.90
C ALA A 334 24.49 -2.78 -1.64
N GLU A 335 24.60 -1.68 -0.89
CA GLU A 335 23.79 -1.44 0.29
C GLU A 335 22.31 -1.27 -0.05
N LEU A 336 21.98 -0.60 -1.17
CA LEU A 336 20.58 -0.46 -1.58
C LEU A 336 19.97 -1.81 -1.94
N ARG A 337 20.72 -2.70 -2.62
CA ARG A 337 20.27 -4.07 -2.84
C ARG A 337 20.12 -4.84 -1.52
N GLU A 338 21.02 -4.65 -0.55
CA GLU A 338 20.88 -5.23 0.79
C GLU A 338 19.55 -4.79 1.44
N LEU A 339 19.22 -3.50 1.40
CA LEU A 339 17.93 -2.96 1.88
C LEU A 339 16.74 -3.62 1.18
N ARG A 340 16.81 -3.80 -0.15
CA ARG A 340 15.76 -4.48 -0.92
C ARG A 340 15.60 -5.93 -0.49
N THR A 341 16.69 -6.67 -0.27
CA THR A 341 16.62 -8.07 0.20
C THR A 341 16.00 -8.21 1.59
N MET A 342 16.06 -7.17 2.42
CA MET A 342 15.36 -7.10 3.71
C MET A 342 13.87 -6.71 3.59
N GLY A 343 13.40 -6.44 2.37
CA GLY A 343 12.03 -6.05 2.06
C GLY A 343 11.72 -4.58 2.37
N HIS A 344 12.73 -3.71 2.27
CA HIS A 344 12.58 -2.26 2.36
C HIS A 344 12.40 -1.61 0.99
N GLU A 345 11.78 -0.45 0.97
CA GLU A 345 11.57 0.36 -0.22
C GLU A 345 12.67 1.43 -0.34
N ILE A 346 13.07 1.77 -1.56
CA ILE A 346 14.01 2.86 -1.82
C ILE A 346 13.26 4.03 -2.45
N GLY A 347 13.39 5.19 -1.83
CA GLY A 347 12.91 6.47 -2.35
C GLY A 347 14.08 7.38 -2.73
N SER A 348 13.76 8.47 -3.41
CA SER A 348 14.75 9.47 -3.85
C SER A 348 14.68 10.75 -3.03
N HIS A 349 15.84 11.33 -2.73
CA HIS A 349 15.94 12.53 -1.88
C HIS A 349 16.77 13.65 -2.54
N SER A 350 16.53 13.87 -3.84
CA SER A 350 17.32 14.73 -4.75
C SER A 350 18.76 14.25 -4.98
N VAL A 351 19.52 14.91 -5.84
CA VAL A 351 20.92 14.54 -6.12
C VAL A 351 21.85 15.11 -5.06
N THR A 352 21.68 16.39 -4.71
CA THR A 352 22.63 17.12 -3.86
C THR A 352 22.05 17.55 -2.52
N HIS A 353 20.74 17.35 -2.30
CA HIS A 353 20.02 17.74 -1.09
C HIS A 353 20.05 19.26 -0.84
N ARG A 354 19.92 20.04 -1.91
CA ARG A 354 19.67 21.48 -1.80
C ARG A 354 18.19 21.76 -1.56
N ALA A 355 17.89 22.87 -0.90
CA ALA A 355 16.52 23.36 -0.75
C ALA A 355 15.96 23.75 -2.12
N LEU A 356 15.03 22.93 -2.64
CA LEU A 356 14.52 23.06 -4.03
C LEU A 356 13.75 24.37 -4.25
N THR A 357 13.12 24.90 -3.21
CA THR A 357 12.44 26.19 -3.21
C THR A 357 13.36 27.36 -3.57
N ARG A 358 14.68 27.20 -3.42
CA ARG A 358 15.71 28.21 -3.72
C ARG A 358 16.38 28.03 -5.08
N LEU A 359 15.92 27.06 -5.87
CA LEU A 359 16.48 26.74 -7.18
C LEU A 359 15.55 27.20 -8.31
N ASP A 360 16.13 27.49 -9.47
CA ASP A 360 15.38 27.67 -10.70
C ASP A 360 14.75 26.34 -11.19
N ASP A 361 13.79 26.43 -12.10
CA ASP A 361 13.01 25.28 -12.54
C ASP A 361 13.84 24.19 -13.21
N GLY A 362 14.90 24.57 -13.94
CA GLY A 362 15.82 23.64 -14.58
C GLY A 362 16.61 22.84 -13.56
N ALA A 363 17.12 23.51 -12.54
CA ALA A 363 17.83 22.89 -11.43
C ALA A 363 16.91 22.00 -10.58
N VAL A 364 15.67 22.42 -10.28
CA VAL A 364 14.68 21.56 -9.59
C VAL A 364 14.42 20.29 -10.40
N ARG A 365 14.18 20.44 -11.71
CA ARG A 365 13.94 19.29 -12.60
C ARG A 365 15.13 18.35 -12.64
N TRP A 366 16.36 18.87 -12.70
CA TRP A 366 17.57 18.06 -12.70
C TRP A 366 17.75 17.31 -11.37
N GLU A 367 17.59 18.00 -10.24
CA GLU A 367 17.68 17.41 -8.89
C GLU A 367 16.71 16.25 -8.70
N ALA A 368 15.49 16.34 -9.26
CA ALA A 368 14.48 15.30 -9.16
C ALA A 368 14.64 14.18 -10.20
N LEU A 369 14.91 14.52 -11.46
CA LEU A 369 15.00 13.52 -12.53
C LEU A 369 16.29 12.69 -12.43
N ALA A 370 17.43 13.33 -12.23
CA ALA A 370 18.71 12.63 -12.24
C ALA A 370 18.87 11.73 -11.01
N SER A 371 18.33 12.15 -9.85
CA SER A 371 18.35 11.30 -8.66
C SER A 371 17.52 10.03 -8.83
N ARG A 372 16.34 10.13 -9.49
CA ARG A 372 15.54 8.95 -9.85
C ARG A 372 16.31 8.03 -10.78
N GLN A 373 16.79 8.56 -11.91
CA GLN A 373 17.47 7.77 -12.94
C GLN A 373 18.72 7.07 -12.40
N GLN A 374 19.51 7.74 -11.56
CA GLN A 374 20.70 7.14 -10.98
C GLN A 374 20.37 5.97 -10.05
N LEU A 375 19.33 6.13 -9.21
CA LEU A 375 18.90 5.07 -8.31
C LEU A 375 18.28 3.89 -9.07
N GLU A 376 17.48 4.17 -10.12
CA GLU A 376 16.93 3.13 -11.00
C GLU A 376 18.03 2.36 -11.74
N GLU A 377 19.10 3.03 -12.18
CA GLU A 377 20.27 2.37 -12.77
C GLU A 377 20.96 1.44 -11.76
N TRP A 378 21.10 1.87 -10.51
CA TRP A 378 21.73 1.06 -9.47
C TRP A 378 20.91 -0.17 -9.09
N LEU A 379 19.58 -0.02 -9.05
CA LEU A 379 18.65 -1.04 -8.59
C LEU A 379 18.16 -1.96 -9.71
N GLY A 380 18.05 -1.47 -10.94
CA GLY A 380 17.43 -2.18 -12.06
C GLY A 380 15.90 -2.19 -12.02
N GLU A 381 15.28 -1.37 -11.16
CA GLU A 381 13.84 -1.29 -10.94
C GLU A 381 13.39 0.16 -10.72
N PRO A 382 12.09 0.48 -10.86
CA PRO A 382 11.59 1.86 -10.73
C PRO A 382 11.70 2.45 -9.32
N VAL A 383 12.03 3.74 -9.23
CA VAL A 383 12.04 4.50 -7.97
C VAL A 383 10.85 5.46 -7.97
N ARG A 384 9.82 5.12 -7.17
CA ARG A 384 8.49 5.72 -7.30
C ARG A 384 8.26 6.96 -6.42
N PHE A 385 8.98 7.12 -5.32
CA PHE A 385 8.69 8.15 -4.33
C PHE A 385 9.85 9.12 -4.12
N PHE A 386 9.48 10.38 -3.86
CA PHE A 386 10.41 11.46 -3.57
C PHE A 386 10.18 12.01 -2.17
N ALA A 387 11.23 12.41 -1.46
CA ALA A 387 11.12 13.25 -0.27
C ALA A 387 11.80 14.59 -0.51
N TYR A 388 11.15 15.70 -0.16
CA TYR A 388 11.74 17.02 -0.33
C TYR A 388 12.86 17.23 0.70
N PRO A 389 14.09 17.62 0.29
CA PRO A 389 15.16 17.98 1.21
C PRO A 389 14.72 19.04 2.23
N GLY A 390 14.93 18.75 3.52
CA GLY A 390 14.47 19.60 4.63
C GLY A 390 12.94 19.71 4.77
N GLY A 391 12.18 18.95 3.98
CA GLY A 391 10.72 19.01 3.93
C GLY A 391 10.12 20.26 3.29
N GLU A 392 10.95 21.10 2.66
CA GLU A 392 10.53 22.36 2.06
C GLU A 392 10.01 22.16 0.64
N TRP A 393 8.80 22.63 0.37
CA TRP A 393 8.17 22.59 -0.95
C TRP A 393 7.24 23.77 -1.17
N ASP A 394 6.95 24.08 -2.42
CA ASP A 394 5.90 24.99 -2.84
C ASP A 394 5.17 24.40 -4.07
N SER A 395 4.10 25.05 -4.53
CA SER A 395 3.30 24.55 -5.66
C SER A 395 4.11 24.44 -6.96
N ARG A 396 5.13 25.28 -7.15
CA ARG A 396 6.00 25.26 -8.33
C ARG A 396 6.91 24.03 -8.29
N VAL A 397 7.60 23.80 -7.17
CA VAL A 397 8.46 22.63 -6.96
C VAL A 397 7.66 21.34 -7.10
N ALA A 398 6.49 21.25 -6.46
CA ALA A 398 5.64 20.06 -6.54
C ALA A 398 5.17 19.77 -7.97
N ALA A 399 4.80 20.79 -8.74
CA ALA A 399 4.41 20.64 -10.14
C ALA A 399 5.57 20.12 -11.01
N ILE A 400 6.80 20.58 -10.76
CA ILE A 400 7.98 20.12 -11.49
C ILE A 400 8.28 18.65 -11.14
N VAL A 401 8.30 18.29 -9.84
CA VAL A 401 8.52 16.91 -9.38
C VAL A 401 7.45 15.94 -9.91
N ALA A 402 6.19 16.39 -10.02
CA ALA A 402 5.12 15.59 -10.61
C ALA A 402 5.36 15.20 -12.07
N LEU A 403 6.18 15.97 -12.80
CA LEU A 403 6.51 15.72 -14.21
C LEU A 403 7.80 14.88 -14.39
N THR A 404 8.48 14.48 -13.32
CA THR A 404 9.75 13.71 -13.42
C THR A 404 9.58 12.20 -13.29
N GLY A 405 8.35 11.69 -13.26
CA GLY A 405 8.03 10.26 -13.27
C GLY A 405 7.85 9.60 -11.91
N TYR A 406 7.83 10.38 -10.82
CA TYR A 406 7.44 9.88 -9.51
C TYR A 406 5.92 9.62 -9.43
N HIS A 407 5.51 8.77 -8.51
CA HIS A 407 4.11 8.47 -8.20
C HIS A 407 3.57 9.33 -7.05
N GLY A 408 4.47 9.86 -6.21
CA GLY A 408 4.13 10.72 -5.08
C GLY A 408 5.36 11.29 -4.38
N ALA A 409 5.13 12.26 -3.50
CA ALA A 409 6.21 12.92 -2.78
C ALA A 409 5.85 13.29 -1.32
N MET A 410 6.84 13.22 -0.44
CA MET A 410 6.73 13.41 1.01
C MET A 410 7.27 14.78 1.43
N ALA A 411 6.48 15.51 2.23
CA ALA A 411 6.89 16.70 2.97
C ALA A 411 7.34 16.32 4.41
N ALA A 412 7.77 17.30 5.21
CA ALA A 412 8.12 17.03 6.62
C ALA A 412 6.98 17.27 7.62
N TRP A 413 6.01 18.15 7.30
CA TRP A 413 5.02 18.63 8.27
C TRP A 413 3.62 18.69 7.66
N GLY A 414 2.59 18.40 8.45
CA GLY A 414 1.18 18.62 8.03
C GLY A 414 0.13 17.62 8.52
N GLY A 415 0.47 16.77 9.50
CA GLY A 415 -0.47 15.81 10.10
C GLY A 415 -0.43 14.45 9.40
N THR A 416 -1.57 13.75 9.37
CA THR A 416 -1.67 12.35 8.91
C THR A 416 -2.85 12.11 7.98
N ARG A 417 -3.54 13.16 7.55
CA ARG A 417 -4.66 13.02 6.61
C ARG A 417 -4.14 12.91 5.19
N TRP A 418 -4.37 11.75 4.59
CA TRP A 418 -4.03 11.44 3.21
C TRP A 418 -5.24 11.67 2.29
N THR A 419 -4.98 12.26 1.13
CA THR A 419 -5.99 12.55 0.10
C THR A 419 -5.35 12.56 -1.28
N ARG A 420 -6.08 12.15 -2.33
CA ARG A 420 -5.55 12.07 -3.70
C ARG A 420 -4.95 13.40 -4.19
N GLU A 421 -5.47 14.54 -3.75
CA GLU A 421 -5.02 15.88 -4.13
C GLU A 421 -3.67 16.26 -3.50
N ARG A 422 -3.33 15.65 -2.37
CA ARG A 422 -2.11 15.93 -1.58
C ARG A 422 -0.96 14.98 -1.86
N ARG A 423 -1.13 14.04 -2.78
CA ARG A 423 -0.16 12.98 -3.10
C ARG A 423 1.27 13.45 -3.43
N TRP A 424 1.43 14.74 -3.76
CA TRP A 424 2.71 15.38 -4.08
C TRP A 424 3.37 16.10 -2.91
N ALA A 425 2.79 16.05 -1.72
CA ALA A 425 3.35 16.64 -0.50
C ALA A 425 2.72 16.01 0.75
N GLU A 426 2.73 14.68 0.82
CA GLU A 426 2.15 13.98 1.97
C GLU A 426 2.96 14.25 3.24
N PRO A 427 2.30 14.60 4.35
CA PRO A 427 2.97 15.02 5.57
C PRO A 427 3.59 13.83 6.31
N ARG A 428 4.64 14.13 7.08
CA ARG A 428 5.32 13.18 7.96
C ARG A 428 5.36 13.69 9.39
N ILE A 429 5.78 12.82 10.29
CA ILE A 429 6.00 13.07 11.72
C ILE A 429 7.50 12.94 11.96
N GLU A 430 8.19 14.06 12.18
CA GLU A 430 9.60 14.03 12.60
C GLU A 430 9.73 13.30 13.94
N ILE A 431 10.52 12.25 13.97
CA ILE A 431 10.86 11.55 15.21
C ILE A 431 12.19 12.08 15.71
N ASP A 432 12.11 12.95 16.71
CA ASP A 432 13.30 13.42 17.41
C ASP A 432 13.97 12.24 18.12
N GLY A 433 15.25 12.03 17.86
CA GLY A 433 15.99 10.93 18.45
C GLY A 433 16.06 10.97 19.98
N ARG A 434 15.66 12.09 20.61
CA ARG A 434 15.57 12.28 22.08
C ARG A 434 14.19 11.97 22.64
N PHE A 435 13.18 11.66 21.82
CA PHE A 435 11.86 11.28 22.33
C PHE A 435 11.94 10.04 23.23
N ALA A 436 11.43 10.17 24.46
CA ALA A 436 11.13 9.02 25.29
C ALA A 436 9.95 8.23 24.69
N LEU A 437 9.80 6.97 25.11
CA LEU A 437 8.85 6.04 24.50
C LEU A 437 7.39 6.51 24.65
N ASP A 438 7.05 7.11 25.79
CA ASP A 438 5.73 7.70 26.05
C ASP A 438 5.42 8.86 25.10
N ARG A 439 6.40 9.71 24.83
CA ARG A 439 6.28 10.81 23.86
C ARG A 439 6.14 10.28 22.44
N PHE A 440 6.91 9.25 22.08
CA PHE A 440 6.78 8.58 20.78
C PHE A 440 5.36 8.00 20.60
N ALA A 441 4.88 7.21 21.57
CA ALA A 441 3.55 6.63 21.56
C ALA A 441 2.46 7.70 21.38
N TRP A 442 2.57 8.82 22.12
CA TRP A 442 1.63 9.93 22.00
C TRP A 442 1.56 10.53 20.58
N TYR A 443 2.69 10.63 19.87
CA TYR A 443 2.69 11.10 18.48
C TYR A 443 2.00 10.09 17.55
N VAL A 444 2.29 8.81 17.70
CA VAL A 444 1.74 7.74 16.85
C VAL A 444 0.22 7.58 17.04
N GLU A 445 -0.28 7.71 18.26
CA GLU A 445 -1.71 7.48 18.55
C GLU A 445 -2.60 8.68 18.21
N ARG A 446 -2.04 9.88 18.24
CA ARG A 446 -2.82 11.13 18.19
C ARG A 446 -2.79 11.83 16.84
N PHE A 447 -1.73 11.59 16.08
CA PHE A 447 -1.62 11.99 14.68
C PHE A 447 -1.84 10.74 13.86
#